data_AF-A0A958J1A7-F1
#
_entry.id   AF-A0A958J1A7-F1
#
_cell.length_a   1.000
_cell.length_b   1.000
_cell.length_c   1.000
_cell.angle_alpha   90.00
_cell.angle_beta   90.00
_cell.angle_gamma   90.00
#
_symmetry.space_group_name_H-M   'P 1'
#
loop_
_entity.id
_entity.type
_entity.pdbx_description
1 polymer ?
#
loop_
_entity_poly.entity_id
_entity_poly.type
_entity_poly.pdbx_seq_one_letter_code
_entity_poly.pdbx_strand_id
1 'polypeptide(L)'
;MINTSVEHDASVHGVLLDIYGVGSLIIGQSGVGKSECALDLISRGHRLVSDDLVLVKKDSSGHLFGSSPKTTRYFIEVRGLGLLNVFHLYGAASVRDVKKIDMVLELVALDDTSLIDRLGLEFMEYNILEKVLPMVRVPCWKGRNVTTIVEVAARNQILKWAGYDSAVDFDKKHSEELCS
;
A
#
# COMPACT_ATOMS: atom_id res chain seq x y z
N MET A 1 -5.17 31.06 -19.92
CA MET A 1 -4.85 30.21 -18.76
C MET A 1 -5.79 29.03 -18.79
N ILE A 2 -5.35 27.86 -19.23
CA ILE A 2 -6.21 26.67 -19.28
C ILE A 2 -6.21 26.07 -17.87
N ASN A 3 -7.33 26.19 -17.17
CA ASN A 3 -7.53 25.58 -15.87
C ASN A 3 -7.83 24.09 -16.10
N THR A 4 -6.80 23.26 -16.19
CA THR A 4 -6.97 21.82 -16.34
C THR A 4 -7.33 21.25 -14.97
N SER A 5 -8.62 21.25 -14.64
CA SER A 5 -9.17 20.38 -13.60
C SER A 5 -8.98 18.94 -14.09
N VAL A 6 -8.02 18.24 -13.50
CA VAL A 6 -7.89 16.79 -13.71
C VAL A 6 -9.11 16.16 -13.05
N GLU A 7 -10.05 15.69 -13.86
CA GLU A 7 -11.22 14.96 -13.38
C GLU A 7 -10.75 13.58 -12.88
N HIS A 8 -11.19 13.23 -11.67
CA HIS A 8 -10.90 11.96 -11.01
C HIS A 8 -12.20 11.18 -10.87
N ASP A 9 -12.15 9.88 -11.12
CA ASP A 9 -13.35 9.03 -11.20
C ASP A 9 -13.80 8.55 -9.81
N ALA A 10 -12.87 8.47 -8.85
CA ALA A 10 -13.14 8.11 -7.46
C ALA A 10 -12.09 8.69 -6.50
N SER A 11 -12.36 8.55 -5.20
CA SER A 11 -11.39 8.79 -4.14
C SER A 11 -11.41 7.67 -3.11
N VAL A 12 -10.25 7.31 -2.57
CA VAL A 12 -10.11 6.29 -1.52
C VAL A 12 -9.37 6.89 -0.33
N HIS A 13 -9.85 6.61 0.89
CA HIS A 13 -9.13 7.00 2.10
C HIS A 13 -8.01 5.99 2.39
N GLY A 14 -6.78 6.49 2.55
CA GLY A 14 -5.60 5.67 2.73
C GLY A 14 -4.33 6.41 2.33
N VAL A 15 -3.22 5.68 2.31
CA VAL A 15 -1.91 6.21 1.95
C VAL A 15 -1.39 5.45 0.74
N LEU A 16 -1.05 6.15 -0.33
CA LEU A 16 -0.46 5.55 -1.51
C LEU A 16 1.05 5.82 -1.53
N LEU A 17 1.84 4.75 -1.61
CA LEU A 17 3.29 4.82 -1.78
C LEU A 17 3.75 4.07 -3.02
N ASP A 18 4.91 4.44 -3.53
CA ASP A 18 5.70 3.64 -4.47
C ASP A 18 6.81 2.93 -3.69
N ILE A 19 6.64 1.62 -3.50
CA ILE A 19 7.49 0.74 -2.71
C ILE A 19 8.18 -0.24 -3.67
N TYR A 20 9.50 -0.12 -3.84
CA TYR A 20 10.26 -0.91 -4.83
C TYR A 20 9.68 -0.88 -6.26
N GLY A 21 8.98 0.19 -6.66
CA GLY A 21 8.31 0.27 -7.95
C GLY A 21 6.88 -0.26 -7.98
N VAL A 22 6.37 -0.84 -6.89
CA VAL A 22 4.98 -1.28 -6.73
C VAL A 22 4.17 -0.13 -6.14
N GLY A 23 3.06 0.26 -6.78
CA GLY A 23 2.13 1.20 -6.16
C GLY A 23 1.27 0.50 -5.12
N SER A 24 1.55 0.76 -3.85
CA SER A 24 0.91 0.10 -2.71
C SER A 24 -0.03 1.07 -2.01
N LEU A 25 -1.33 0.79 -2.11
CA LEU A 25 -2.38 1.53 -1.40
C LEU A 25 -2.58 0.92 0.00
N ILE A 26 -2.16 1.63 1.03
CA ILE A 26 -2.29 1.24 2.42
C ILE A 26 -3.60 1.79 2.98
N ILE A 27 -4.51 0.89 3.36
CA ILE A 27 -5.79 1.20 4.01
C ILE A 27 -5.83 0.63 5.42
N GLY A 28 -6.86 0.98 6.19
CA GLY A 28 -7.04 0.51 7.56
C GLY A 28 -7.73 1.56 8.41
N GLN A 29 -8.14 1.16 9.62
CA GLN A 29 -8.87 2.03 10.53
C GLN A 29 -8.07 3.30 10.91
N SER A 30 -8.77 4.35 11.33
CA SER A 30 -8.11 5.56 11.81
C SER A 30 -7.27 5.26 13.05
N GLY A 31 -6.03 5.76 13.08
CA GLY A 31 -5.10 5.53 14.19
C GLY A 31 -4.41 4.16 14.22
N VAL A 32 -4.58 3.31 13.20
CA VAL A 32 -3.86 2.01 13.11
C VAL A 32 -2.35 2.15 12.83
N GLY A 33 -1.90 3.34 12.41
CA GLY A 33 -0.49 3.62 12.12
C GLY A 33 -0.13 3.77 10.64
N LYS A 34 -1.09 4.12 9.77
CA LYS A 34 -0.85 4.24 8.31
C LYS A 34 0.22 5.29 7.99
N SER A 35 0.09 6.49 8.55
CA SER A 35 0.98 7.62 8.27
C SER A 35 2.35 7.42 8.93
N GLU A 36 2.41 6.80 10.11
CA GLU A 36 3.68 6.40 10.76
C GLU A 36 4.43 5.33 9.95
N CYS A 37 3.72 4.31 9.45
CA CYS A 37 4.28 3.32 8.54
C CYS A 37 4.79 3.98 7.25
N ALA A 38 4.04 4.93 6.68
CA ALA A 38 4.43 5.66 5.49
C ALA A 38 5.69 6.49 5.72
N LEU A 39 5.80 7.18 6.86
CA LEU A 39 6.99 7.95 7.20
C LEU A 39 8.24 7.07 7.35
N ASP A 40 8.12 5.90 7.99
CA ASP A 40 9.23 4.93 8.09
C ASP A 40 9.62 4.41 6.70
N LEU A 41 8.65 4.06 5.84
CA LEU A 41 8.91 3.68 4.44
C LEU A 41 9.66 4.78 3.67
N ILE A 42 9.24 6.03 3.81
CA ILE A 42 9.89 7.18 3.17
C ILE A 42 11.34 7.31 3.65
N SER A 43 11.58 7.15 4.96
CA SER A 43 12.93 7.21 5.54
C SER A 43 13.85 6.09 5.01
N ARG A 44 13.27 4.98 4.54
CA ARG A 44 13.96 3.85 3.89
C ARG A 44 14.12 4.03 2.37
N GLY A 45 13.73 5.18 1.82
CA GLY A 45 13.91 5.52 0.40
C GLY A 45 12.70 5.26 -0.49
N HIS A 46 11.55 4.89 0.07
CA HIS A 46 10.30 4.78 -0.68
C HIS A 46 9.66 6.15 -0.91
N ARG A 47 8.68 6.21 -1.81
CA ARG A 47 8.12 7.49 -2.28
C ARG A 47 6.66 7.66 -1.89
N LEU A 48 6.33 8.79 -1.28
CA LEU A 48 4.95 9.18 -1.01
C LEU A 48 4.27 9.63 -2.30
N VAL A 49 3.06 9.13 -2.55
CA VAL A 49 2.18 9.62 -3.63
C VAL A 49 1.06 10.47 -3.04
N SER A 50 0.38 9.96 -2.02
CA SER A 50 -0.65 10.70 -1.28
C SER A 50 -0.82 10.13 0.12
N ASP A 51 -1.17 10.99 1.08
CA ASP A 51 -1.60 10.64 2.44
C ASP A 51 -3.06 11.07 2.61
N ASP A 52 -3.77 10.36 3.49
CA ASP A 52 -5.20 10.53 3.82
C ASP A 52 -6.19 10.28 2.66
N LEU A 53 -6.14 11.06 1.58
CA LEU A 53 -7.06 10.97 0.44
C LEU A 53 -6.29 10.68 -0.85
N VAL A 54 -6.61 9.56 -1.49
CA VAL A 54 -6.05 9.15 -2.78
C VAL A 54 -7.08 9.39 -3.86
N LEU A 55 -6.79 10.30 -4.79
CA LEU A 55 -7.61 10.55 -5.97
C LEU A 55 -7.29 9.51 -7.03
N VAL A 56 -8.28 8.73 -7.44
CA VAL A 56 -8.12 7.61 -8.35
C VAL A 56 -8.69 7.94 -9.73
N LYS A 57 -7.94 7.62 -10.76
CA LYS A 57 -8.35 7.71 -12.16
C LYS A 57 -8.11 6.38 -12.86
N LYS A 58 -9.06 5.96 -13.70
CA LYS A 58 -8.94 4.78 -14.56
C LYS A 58 -8.48 5.19 -15.95
N ASP A 59 -7.43 4.54 -16.48
CA ASP A 59 -7.01 4.77 -17.87
C ASP A 59 -7.87 3.96 -18.85
N SER A 60 -7.66 4.18 -20.15
CA SER A 60 -8.37 3.47 -21.22
C SER A 60 -8.08 1.96 -21.24
N SER A 61 -6.99 1.51 -20.62
CA SER A 61 -6.61 0.10 -20.48
C SER A 61 -7.15 -0.52 -19.19
N GLY A 62 -7.90 0.23 -18.38
CA GLY A 62 -8.47 -0.20 -17.11
C GLY A 62 -7.48 -0.25 -15.94
N HIS A 63 -6.28 0.31 -16.07
CA HIS A 63 -5.36 0.50 -14.95
C HIS A 63 -5.81 1.67 -14.09
N LEU A 64 -5.59 1.54 -12.78
CA LEU A 64 -5.89 2.58 -11.82
C LEU A 64 -4.63 3.36 -11.50
N PHE A 65 -4.73 4.69 -11.50
CA PHE A 65 -3.66 5.60 -11.09
C PHE A 65 -4.14 6.45 -9.92
N GLY A 66 -3.34 6.49 -8.86
CA GLY A 66 -3.57 7.34 -7.71
C GLY A 66 -2.69 8.57 -7.74
N SER A 67 -3.21 9.64 -7.14
CA SER A 67 -2.54 10.93 -6.97
C SER A 67 -3.07 11.65 -5.73
N SER A 68 -2.38 12.70 -5.28
CA SER A 68 -2.85 13.53 -4.18
C SER A 68 -3.74 14.69 -4.67
N PRO A 69 -4.71 15.14 -3.83
CA PRO A 69 -5.24 16.49 -3.95
C PRO A 69 -4.12 17.53 -4.00
N LYS A 70 -4.35 18.65 -4.69
CA LYS A 70 -3.36 19.74 -4.78
C LYS A 70 -3.04 20.34 -3.41
N THR A 71 -4.02 20.41 -2.52
CA THR A 71 -3.93 21.02 -1.19
C THR A 71 -3.09 20.20 -0.21
N THR A 72 -3.16 18.87 -0.28
CA THR A 72 -2.44 17.95 0.61
C THR A 72 -1.20 17.34 -0.06
N ARG A 73 -0.83 17.84 -1.24
CA ARG A 73 0.30 17.32 -2.01
C ARG A 73 1.59 17.38 -1.21
N TYR A 74 2.26 16.23 -1.11
CA TYR A 74 3.51 16.02 -0.37
C TYR A 74 3.42 16.23 1.14
N PHE A 75 2.22 16.46 1.68
CA PHE A 75 2.03 16.55 3.12
C PHE A 75 1.68 15.19 3.70
N ILE A 76 2.13 14.97 4.94
CA ILE A 76 1.73 13.85 5.78
C ILE A 76 1.36 14.40 7.17
N GLU A 77 0.27 13.91 7.76
CA GLU A 77 -0.08 14.25 9.14
C GLU A 77 0.51 13.23 10.10
N VAL A 78 1.36 13.69 11.02
CA VAL A 78 1.93 12.84 12.06
C VAL A 78 1.47 13.32 13.42
N ARG A 79 0.79 12.45 14.18
CA ARG A 79 0.29 12.80 15.51
C ARG A 79 1.45 13.19 16.43
N GLY A 80 1.30 14.32 17.11
CA GLY A 80 2.33 14.90 17.97
C GLY A 80 3.35 15.81 17.27
N LEU A 81 3.43 15.78 15.93
CA LEU A 81 4.27 16.67 15.14
C LEU A 81 3.47 17.64 14.25
N GLY A 82 2.27 17.25 13.83
CA GLY A 82 1.41 18.01 12.91
C GLY A 82 1.66 17.67 11.45
N LEU A 83 1.33 18.60 10.56
CA LEU A 83 1.54 18.45 9.11
C LEU A 83 3.01 18.67 8.74
N LEU A 84 3.58 17.69 8.05
CA LEU A 84 4.97 17.69 7.61
C LEU A 84 5.03 17.64 6.08
N ASN A 85 5.95 18.42 5.47
CA ASN A 85 6.15 18.38 4.03
C ASN A 85 7.30 17.42 3.66
N VAL A 86 6.96 16.28 3.08
CA VAL A 86 7.90 15.20 2.74
C VAL A 86 8.92 15.62 1.69
N PHE A 87 8.51 16.42 0.70
CA PHE A 87 9.40 16.93 -0.34
C PHE A 87 10.52 17.80 0.26
N HIS A 88 10.19 18.68 1.21
CA HIS A 88 11.18 19.54 1.86
C HIS A 88 12.05 18.80 2.88
N LEU A 89 11.52 17.77 3.54
CA LEU A 89 12.26 17.00 4.54
C LEU A 89 13.22 15.98 3.92
N TYR A 90 12.80 15.28 2.86
CA TYR A 90 13.53 14.13 2.29
C TYR A 90 13.95 14.35 0.82
N GLY A 91 13.62 15.49 0.21
CA GLY A 91 14.01 15.86 -1.14
C GLY A 91 13.09 15.32 -2.24
N ALA A 92 13.33 15.73 -3.49
CA ALA A 92 12.47 15.37 -4.62
C ALA A 92 12.35 13.86 -4.88
N ALA A 93 13.34 13.07 -4.46
CA ALA A 93 13.36 11.62 -4.65
C ALA A 93 12.40 10.87 -3.72
N SER A 94 11.83 11.51 -2.69
CA SER A 94 10.95 10.90 -1.69
C SER A 94 9.45 11.04 -2.02
N VAL A 95 9.11 11.68 -3.13
CA VAL A 95 7.72 11.91 -3.54
C VAL A 95 7.48 11.51 -4.99
N ARG A 96 6.21 11.32 -5.33
CA ARG A 96 5.76 11.00 -6.68
C ARG A 96 4.37 11.59 -6.90
N ASP A 97 4.16 12.30 -8.01
CA ASP A 97 2.87 12.95 -8.28
C ASP A 97 1.74 11.97 -8.61
N VAL A 98 2.06 10.93 -9.37
CA VAL A 98 1.11 9.94 -9.88
C VAL A 98 1.78 8.57 -9.88
N LYS A 99 1.04 7.56 -9.43
CA LYS A 99 1.48 6.16 -9.42
C LYS A 99 0.33 5.21 -9.74
N LYS A 100 0.60 4.20 -10.58
CA LYS A 100 -0.35 3.10 -10.80
C LYS A 100 -0.59 2.37 -9.48
N ILE A 101 -1.84 2.06 -9.15
CA ILE A 101 -2.18 1.26 -7.97
C ILE A 101 -2.09 -0.21 -8.38
N ASP A 102 -1.13 -0.92 -7.81
CA ASP A 102 -0.80 -2.31 -8.17
C ASP A 102 -1.32 -3.31 -7.13
N MET A 103 -1.41 -2.90 -5.87
CA MET A 103 -1.90 -3.73 -4.76
C MET A 103 -2.49 -2.89 -3.62
N VAL A 104 -3.29 -3.55 -2.77
CA VAL A 104 -3.85 -2.98 -1.55
C VAL A 104 -3.29 -3.69 -0.33
N LEU A 105 -2.91 -2.94 0.69
CA LEU A 105 -2.44 -3.43 1.98
C LEU A 105 -3.39 -2.92 3.06
N GLU A 106 -4.11 -3.82 3.74
CA GLU A 106 -4.98 -3.44 4.85
C GLU A 106 -4.27 -3.66 6.17
N LEU A 107 -3.98 -2.56 6.86
CA LEU A 107 -3.48 -2.59 8.23
C LEU A 107 -4.64 -2.91 9.17
N VAL A 108 -4.54 -4.04 9.87
CA VAL A 108 -5.56 -4.54 10.81
C VAL A 108 -4.98 -4.51 12.22
N ALA A 109 -5.57 -3.71 13.11
CA ALA A 109 -5.21 -3.74 14.52
C ALA A 109 -5.55 -5.11 15.12
N LEU A 110 -4.58 -5.74 15.77
CA LEU A 110 -4.82 -6.97 16.52
C LEU A 110 -4.85 -6.65 18.02
N ASP A 111 -6.05 -6.70 18.57
CA ASP A 111 -6.29 -6.55 20.01
C ASP A 111 -6.21 -7.89 20.74
N ASP A 112 -6.46 -8.99 20.02
CA ASP A 112 -6.43 -10.35 20.53
C ASP A 112 -5.79 -11.30 19.49
N THR A 113 -4.84 -12.12 19.95
CA THR A 113 -4.06 -13.07 19.14
C THR A 113 -4.89 -14.20 18.55
N SER A 114 -6.16 -14.35 18.95
CA SER A 114 -7.09 -15.40 18.53
C SER A 114 -7.51 -15.35 17.05
N LEU A 115 -7.20 -14.28 16.32
CA LEU A 115 -7.41 -14.14 14.87
C LEU A 115 -6.22 -14.61 14.01
N ILE A 116 -5.07 -14.93 14.64
CA ILE A 116 -3.82 -15.26 13.93
C ILE A 116 -3.93 -16.56 13.14
N ASP A 117 -4.55 -17.60 13.73
CA ASP A 117 -4.69 -18.93 13.09
C ASP A 117 -5.67 -18.95 11.91
N ARG A 118 -6.44 -17.87 11.68
CA ARG A 118 -7.40 -17.78 10.56
C ARG A 118 -6.94 -16.85 9.45
N LEU A 119 -5.83 -16.12 9.65
CA LEU A 119 -5.17 -15.35 8.60
C LEU A 119 -4.25 -16.30 7.81
N GLY A 120 -4.85 -17.31 7.18
CA GLY A 120 -4.23 -18.01 6.08
C GLY A 120 -3.99 -17.04 4.91
N LEU A 121 -3.20 -17.48 3.92
CA LEU A 121 -2.97 -16.76 2.66
C LEU A 121 -4.26 -16.71 1.82
N GLU A 122 -5.31 -16.06 2.31
CA GLU A 122 -6.45 -15.72 1.49
C GLU A 122 -6.03 -14.57 0.58
N PHE A 123 -5.96 -14.85 -0.71
CA PHE A 123 -5.86 -13.82 -1.73
C PHE A 123 -7.15 -13.01 -1.66
N MET A 124 -7.07 -11.87 -0.99
CA MET A 124 -8.20 -10.95 -0.91
C MET A 124 -8.23 -10.12 -2.18
N GLU A 125 -9.43 -9.75 -2.59
CA GLU A 125 -9.67 -8.85 -3.70
C GLU A 125 -10.17 -7.51 -3.16
N TYR A 126 -9.65 -6.42 -3.71
CA TYR A 126 -10.14 -5.09 -3.44
C TYR A 126 -10.61 -4.43 -4.74
N ASN A 127 -11.87 -3.99 -4.75
CA ASN A 127 -12.50 -3.42 -5.94
C ASN A 127 -12.48 -1.89 -5.90
N ILE A 128 -11.89 -1.26 -6.92
CA ILE A 128 -11.95 0.19 -7.16
C ILE A 128 -12.33 0.40 -8.62
N LEU A 129 -13.40 1.16 -8.88
CA LEU A 129 -13.86 1.45 -10.25
C LEU A 129 -13.96 0.16 -11.10
N GLU A 130 -14.56 -0.90 -10.53
CA GLU A 130 -14.75 -2.22 -11.14
C GLU A 130 -13.46 -2.96 -11.51
N LYS A 131 -12.28 -2.46 -11.09
CA LYS A 131 -11.01 -3.14 -11.22
C LYS A 131 -10.68 -3.85 -9.91
N VAL A 132 -10.52 -5.16 -10.00
CA VAL A 132 -10.01 -6.01 -8.92
C VAL A 132 -8.51 -5.81 -8.78
N LEU A 133 -8.06 -5.52 -7.56
CA LEU A 133 -6.66 -5.46 -7.16
C LEU A 133 -6.35 -6.55 -6.13
N PRO A 134 -5.13 -7.12 -6.16
CA PRO A 134 -4.69 -8.04 -5.12
C PRO A 134 -4.57 -7.29 -3.79
N MET A 135 -5.06 -7.91 -2.71
CA MET A 135 -5.06 -7.34 -1.37
C MET A 135 -4.41 -8.28 -0.37
N VAL A 136 -3.64 -7.71 0.55
CA VAL A 136 -3.02 -8.42 1.68
C VAL A 136 -3.38 -7.72 2.98
N ARG A 137 -3.83 -8.49 3.97
CA ARG A 137 -4.03 -8.00 5.34
C ARG A 137 -2.72 -8.08 6.11
N VAL A 138 -2.31 -6.97 6.69
CA VAL A 138 -1.10 -6.84 7.48
C VAL A 138 -1.50 -6.61 8.95
N PRO A 139 -1.22 -7.56 9.84
CA PRO A 139 -1.52 -7.39 11.25
C PRO A 139 -0.63 -6.33 11.89
N CYS A 140 -1.23 -5.44 12.68
CA CYS A 140 -0.57 -4.36 13.40
C CYS A 140 -0.66 -4.62 14.92
N TRP A 141 0.49 -4.98 15.51
CA TRP A 141 0.63 -5.07 16.97
C TRP A 141 1.21 -3.78 17.53
N LYS A 142 0.73 -3.37 18.71
CA LYS A 142 1.34 -2.25 19.43
C LYS A 142 2.83 -2.50 19.65
N GLY A 143 3.66 -1.56 19.22
CA GLY A 143 5.12 -1.60 19.40
C GLY A 143 5.90 -2.47 18.41
N ARG A 144 5.26 -3.08 17.40
CA ARG A 144 5.96 -3.77 16.32
C ARG A 144 6.00 -2.94 15.05
N ASN A 145 7.13 -3.01 14.35
CA ASN A 145 7.33 -2.34 13.08
C ASN A 145 6.62 -3.10 11.96
N VAL A 146 5.53 -2.54 11.45
CA VAL A 146 4.72 -3.12 10.35
C VAL A 146 5.34 -2.89 8.97
N THR A 147 6.26 -1.91 8.87
CA THR A 147 6.93 -1.50 7.64
C THR A 147 7.64 -2.66 6.96
N THR A 148 8.34 -3.50 7.73
CA THR A 148 9.05 -4.66 7.16
C THR A 148 8.09 -5.66 6.50
N ILE A 149 6.91 -5.89 7.08
CA ILE A 149 5.90 -6.79 6.49
C ILE A 149 5.33 -6.18 5.20
N VAL A 150 5.06 -4.88 5.21
CA VAL A 150 4.63 -4.12 4.02
C VAL A 150 5.65 -4.22 2.88
N GLU A 151 6.94 -4.06 3.18
CA GLU A 151 8.02 -4.21 2.19
C GLU A 151 8.11 -5.63 1.62
N VAL A 152 7.97 -6.66 2.47
CA VAL A 152 7.95 -8.07 2.05
C VAL A 152 6.74 -8.35 1.18
N ALA A 153 5.56 -7.78 1.49
CA ALA A 153 4.37 -7.93 0.67
C ALA A 153 4.56 -7.33 -0.74
N ALA A 154 5.18 -6.15 -0.85
CA ALA A 154 5.52 -5.54 -2.14
C ALA A 154 6.53 -6.40 -2.93
N ARG A 155 7.57 -6.95 -2.27
CA ARG A 155 8.51 -7.89 -2.91
C ARG A 155 7.83 -9.17 -3.38
N ASN A 156 6.93 -9.73 -2.59
CA ASN A 156 6.16 -10.91 -2.96
C ASN A 156 5.28 -10.63 -4.19
N GLN A 157 4.73 -9.41 -4.31
CA GLN A 157 4.01 -8.99 -5.50
C GLN A 157 4.90 -8.97 -6.76
N ILE A 158 6.15 -8.51 -6.62
CA ILE A 158 7.15 -8.57 -7.70
C ILE A 158 7.46 -10.02 -8.08
N LEU A 159 7.63 -10.91 -7.11
CA LEU A 159 7.87 -12.34 -7.36
C LEU A 159 6.70 -12.98 -8.14
N LYS A 160 5.45 -12.67 -7.75
CA LYS A 160 4.26 -13.15 -8.46
C LYS A 160 4.23 -12.67 -9.91
N TRP A 161 4.61 -11.41 -10.19
CA TRP A 161 4.75 -10.92 -11.57
C TRP A 161 5.88 -11.61 -12.35
N ALA A 162 6.95 -12.04 -11.68
CA ALA A 162 8.01 -12.85 -12.26
C ALA A 162 7.63 -14.33 -12.46
N GLY A 163 6.41 -14.73 -12.09
CA GLY A 163 5.90 -16.10 -12.23
C GLY A 163 6.27 -17.03 -11.07
N TYR A 164 6.78 -16.49 -9.96
CA TYR A 164 7.09 -17.25 -8.76
C TYR A 164 6.05 -17.02 -7.66
N ASP A 165 5.35 -18.08 -7.27
CA ASP A 165 4.43 -18.06 -6.13
C ASP A 165 4.95 -18.98 -5.02
N SER A 166 5.40 -18.37 -3.92
CA SER A 166 5.96 -19.07 -2.75
C SER A 166 4.98 -20.06 -2.13
N ALA A 167 3.67 -19.80 -2.18
CA ALA A 167 2.66 -20.71 -1.65
C ALA A 167 2.56 -21.97 -2.51
N VAL A 168 2.54 -21.80 -3.84
CA VAL A 168 2.51 -22.92 -4.79
C VAL A 168 3.79 -23.75 -4.73
N ASP A 169 4.95 -23.11 -4.57
CA ASP A 169 6.23 -23.82 -4.41
C ASP A 169 6.27 -24.63 -3.11
N PHE A 170 5.74 -24.08 -2.00
CA PHE A 170 5.65 -24.79 -0.73
C PHE A 170 4.70 -25.99 -0.81
N ASP A 171 3.51 -25.82 -1.38
CA ASP A 171 2.51 -26.88 -1.54
C ASP A 171 3.06 -28.04 -2.39
N LYS A 172 3.80 -27.74 -3.47
CA LYS A 172 4.48 -28.77 -4.28
C LYS A 172 5.49 -29.57 -3.46
N LYS A 173 6.36 -28.90 -2.71
CA LYS A 173 7.37 -29.57 -1.87
C LYS A 173 6.75 -30.41 -0.76
N HIS A 174 5.71 -29.90 -0.09
CA HIS A 174 4.97 -30.67 0.92
C HIS A 174 4.30 -31.90 0.32
N SER A 175 3.72 -31.78 -0.87
CA SER A 175 3.08 -32.90 -1.57
C SER A 175 4.10 -33.97 -1.96
N GLU A 176 5.29 -33.57 -2.41
CA GLU A 176 6.39 -34.46 -2.78
C GLU A 176 6.95 -35.22 -1.56
N GLU A 177 7.10 -34.56 -0.40
CA GLU A 177 7.54 -35.20 0.85
C GLU A 177 6.48 -36.14 1.45
N LEU A 178 5.19 -35.86 1.29
CA LEU A 178 4.10 -36.74 1.74
C LEU A 178 3.93 -37.98 0.85
N CYS A 179 4.40 -37.93 -0.39
CA CYS A 179 4.38 -39.04 -1.34
C CYS A 179 5.67 -39.88 -1.36
N SER A 180 6.70 -39.49 -0.59
CA SER A 180 7.97 -40.23 -0.42
C SER A 180 8.01 -41.01 0.89
#